data_AF-A0ABD5GVB3-F1
#
_entry.id   AF-A0ABD5GVB3-F1
#
_cell.length_a   1.000
_cell.length_b   1.000
_cell.length_c   1.000
_cell.angle_alpha   90.00
_cell.angle_beta   90.00
_cell.angle_gamma   90.00
#
_symmetry.space_group_name_H-M   'P 1'
#
loop_
_entity.id
_entity.type
_entity.pdbx_description
1 polymer ?
#
loop_
_entity_poly.entity_id
_entity_poly.type
_entity_poly.pdbx_seq_one_letter_code
_entity_poly.pdbx_strand_id
1 'polypeptide(L)'
;MRKIITFGSLVLLAVFGLVACSMNSKKLSEENIDRIHFTITNGSIYQFQETDLNIKKKEMVSSIVDSLDELELSQKDEVKDTGGLVGANTYTLDLNRGTKFVRRYMIYGDYITIGKEKNHQVIYKVNHEKLDDLMKTLDDLAEADNDQQGE
;
A
#
# COMPACT_ATOMS: atom_id res chain seq x y z
N MET A 1 26.97 -60.53 24.06
CA MET A 1 25.51 -60.62 23.80
C MET A 1 25.05 -59.31 23.21
N ARG A 2 24.48 -59.34 21.99
CA ARG A 2 23.85 -58.21 21.29
C ARG A 2 22.49 -57.91 21.93
N LYS A 3 22.14 -56.63 22.08
CA LYS A 3 20.76 -56.15 22.04
C LYS A 3 20.72 -54.83 21.27
N ILE A 4 19.90 -54.82 20.22
CA ILE A 4 19.59 -53.69 19.35
C ILE A 4 18.13 -53.30 19.65
N ILE A 5 17.82 -52.04 19.35
CA ILE A 5 16.53 -51.44 18.98
C ILE A 5 15.73 -50.84 20.14
N THR A 6 15.71 -49.50 20.18
CA THR A 6 14.44 -48.79 19.98
C THR A 6 14.68 -47.46 19.26
N PHE A 7 14.14 -47.37 18.03
CA PHE A 7 13.96 -46.16 17.26
C PHE A 7 12.98 -45.24 18.01
N GLY A 8 13.50 -44.18 18.61
CA GLY A 8 12.71 -43.05 19.09
C GLY A 8 12.86 -41.91 18.09
N SER A 9 11.89 -41.79 17.19
CA SER A 9 11.72 -40.64 16.30
C SER A 9 11.72 -39.34 17.11
N LEU A 10 12.76 -38.52 16.97
CA LEU A 10 12.73 -37.09 17.31
C LEU A 10 13.21 -36.29 16.10
N VAL A 11 12.34 -36.22 15.09
CA VAL A 11 12.41 -35.21 14.05
C VAL A 11 11.60 -34.00 14.53
N LEU A 12 12.06 -32.80 14.15
CA LEU A 12 11.45 -31.47 14.32
C LEU A 12 11.58 -30.90 15.76
N LEU A 13 11.87 -29.61 16.00
CA LEU A 13 11.78 -28.39 15.19
C LEU A 13 12.51 -27.28 15.98
N ALA A 14 13.45 -26.57 15.37
CA ALA A 14 13.79 -25.16 15.67
C ALA A 14 14.96 -24.69 14.78
N VAL A 15 14.79 -24.84 13.46
CA VAL A 15 15.27 -23.80 12.54
C VAL A 15 14.29 -22.63 12.71
N PHE A 16 14.74 -21.39 12.49
CA PHE A 16 14.03 -20.09 12.65
C PHE A 16 14.29 -19.34 13.96
N GLY A 17 15.55 -18.95 14.14
CA GLY A 17 15.92 -17.79 14.98
C GLY A 17 16.68 -16.71 14.21
N LEU A 18 16.70 -16.78 12.87
CA LEU A 18 17.30 -15.77 12.01
C LEU A 18 16.21 -15.15 11.14
N VAL A 19 16.27 -13.82 11.06
CA VAL A 19 15.49 -12.91 10.21
C VAL A 19 14.10 -12.53 10.75
N ALA A 20 14.06 -12.00 11.97
CA ALA A 20 13.36 -10.73 12.13
C ALA A 20 14.34 -9.62 11.70
N CYS A 21 14.65 -9.54 10.41
CA CYS A 21 15.08 -8.26 9.87
C CYS A 21 13.87 -7.36 10.06
N SER A 22 13.94 -6.52 11.11
CA SER A 22 13.09 -5.36 11.29
C SER A 22 12.81 -4.79 9.91
N MET A 23 11.56 -4.87 9.47
CA MET A 23 11.12 -4.35 8.21
C MET A 23 11.10 -2.82 8.36
N ASN A 24 12.29 -2.22 8.52
CA ASN A 24 12.52 -0.82 8.25
C ASN A 24 12.34 -0.70 6.76
N SER A 25 11.08 -0.60 6.31
CA SER A 25 10.81 -0.09 4.97
C SER A 25 11.53 1.23 4.90
N LYS A 26 12.55 1.33 4.04
CA LYS A 26 13.14 2.63 3.72
C LYS A 26 12.01 3.61 3.44
N LYS A 27 12.17 4.82 3.98
CA LYS A 27 11.29 5.93 3.68
C LYS A 27 11.21 6.10 2.17
N LEU A 28 10.01 6.34 1.64
CA LEU A 28 9.77 6.52 0.21
C LEU A 28 10.58 7.70 -0.35
N SER A 29 10.81 8.73 0.46
CA SER A 29 11.70 9.85 0.14
C SER A 29 13.12 9.41 -0.26
N GLU A 30 13.62 8.25 0.19
CA GLU A 30 14.93 7.70 -0.22
C GLU A 30 14.86 6.89 -1.54
N GLU A 31 13.67 6.51 -1.99
CA GLU A 31 13.48 5.64 -3.16
C GLU A 31 13.54 6.39 -4.50
N ASN A 32 13.61 7.73 -4.45
CA ASN A 32 13.66 8.64 -5.60
C ASN A 32 12.47 8.45 -6.55
N ILE A 33 11.26 8.45 -6.00
CA ILE A 33 10.03 8.40 -6.78
C ILE A 33 9.92 9.68 -7.62
N ASP A 34 9.70 9.52 -8.93
CA ASP A 34 9.57 10.63 -9.87
C ASP A 34 8.21 10.66 -10.57
N ARG A 35 7.41 9.60 -10.38
CA ARG A 35 6.10 9.46 -11.02
C ARG A 35 5.14 8.65 -10.17
N ILE A 36 3.89 9.10 -10.15
CA ILE A 36 2.79 8.38 -9.52
C ILE A 36 1.74 8.12 -10.59
N HIS A 37 1.44 6.85 -10.81
CA HIS A 37 0.26 6.47 -11.57
C HIS A 37 -0.86 6.27 -10.56
N PHE A 38 -1.92 7.06 -10.72
CA PHE A 38 -3.00 7.21 -9.78
C PHE A 38 -4.29 6.74 -10.43
N THR A 39 -5.02 5.87 -9.74
CA THR A 39 -6.32 5.38 -10.18
C THR A 39 -7.35 5.52 -9.07
N ILE A 40 -8.52 6.10 -9.36
CA ILE A 40 -9.69 6.04 -8.48
C ILE A 40 -10.67 5.02 -9.05
N THR A 41 -11.07 4.06 -8.23
CA THR A 41 -12.17 3.14 -8.55
C THR A 41 -13.33 3.43 -7.60
N ASN A 42 -14.45 3.92 -8.14
CA ASN A 42 -15.64 4.16 -7.36
C ASN A 42 -16.30 2.84 -6.92
N GLY A 43 -16.59 2.70 -5.62
CA GLY A 43 -17.24 1.52 -5.05
C GLY A 43 -18.76 1.48 -5.26
N SER A 44 -19.35 2.53 -5.85
CA SER A 44 -20.77 2.62 -6.14
C SER A 44 -21.17 1.77 -7.36
N ILE A 45 -22.26 1.01 -7.21
CA ILE A 45 -22.87 0.16 -8.24
C ILE A 45 -23.38 0.91 -9.47
N TYR A 46 -23.38 2.24 -9.46
CA TYR A 46 -24.11 3.05 -10.46
C TYR A 46 -23.26 3.84 -11.45
N GLN A 47 -21.93 3.89 -11.35
CA GLN A 47 -21.06 4.49 -12.36
C GLN A 47 -19.59 4.15 -12.04
N PHE A 48 -18.99 3.25 -12.82
CA PHE A 48 -17.55 3.00 -12.80
C PHE A 48 -16.86 4.12 -13.60
N GLN A 49 -16.73 5.30 -13.00
CA GLN A 49 -15.76 6.28 -13.49
C GLN A 49 -14.40 5.87 -12.90
N GLU A 50 -13.55 5.36 -13.78
CA GLU A 50 -12.15 5.13 -13.48
C GLU A 50 -11.40 6.40 -13.88
N THR A 51 -10.91 7.13 -12.89
CA THR A 51 -9.97 8.23 -13.13
C THR A 51 -8.58 7.63 -13.19
N ASP A 52 -7.87 7.81 -14.31
CA ASP A 52 -6.50 7.35 -14.52
C ASP A 52 -5.59 8.55 -14.80
N LEU A 53 -4.68 8.83 -13.86
CA LEU A 53 -3.81 10.00 -13.89
C LEU A 53 -2.35 9.62 -13.74
N ASN A 54 -1.50 10.35 -14.47
CA ASN A 54 -0.06 10.13 -14.42
C ASN A 54 0.67 11.40 -13.95
N ILE A 55 0.94 11.47 -12.66
CA ILE A 55 1.53 12.62 -11.99
C ILE A 55 3.06 12.57 -12.14
N LYS A 56 3.63 13.59 -12.77
CA LYS A 56 5.09 13.75 -12.99
C LYS A 56 5.65 15.06 -12.42
N LYS A 57 4.78 15.99 -11.98
CA LYS A 57 5.23 17.27 -11.43
C LYS A 57 5.92 17.00 -10.09
N LYS A 58 7.21 17.29 -10.00
CA LYS A 58 8.08 16.95 -8.86
C LYS A 58 7.48 17.38 -7.51
N GLU A 59 6.99 18.61 -7.41
CA GLU A 59 6.39 19.14 -6.17
C GLU A 59 5.20 18.28 -5.68
N MET A 60 4.35 17.85 -6.62
CA MET A 60 3.15 17.07 -6.31
C MET A 60 3.54 15.63 -5.95
N VAL A 61 4.47 15.04 -6.69
CA VAL A 61 5.03 13.72 -6.38
C VAL A 61 5.66 13.72 -4.99
N SER A 62 6.47 14.74 -4.66
CA SER A 62 7.09 14.88 -3.35
C SER A 62 6.05 15.03 -2.24
N SER A 63 5.05 15.90 -2.41
CA SER A 63 4.00 16.10 -1.40
C SER A 63 3.25 14.80 -1.07
N ILE A 64 2.85 14.02 -2.09
CA ILE A 64 2.15 12.74 -1.88
C ILE A 64 3.08 11.73 -1.19
N VAL A 65 4.36 11.66 -1.61
CA VAL A 65 5.36 10.79 -0.99
C VAL A 65 5.59 11.13 0.48
N ASP A 66 5.67 12.43 0.80
CA ASP A 66 5.87 12.90 2.18
C ASP A 66 4.66 12.54 3.05
N SER A 67 3.43 12.77 2.57
CA SER A 67 2.22 12.36 3.28
C SER A 67 2.19 10.84 3.54
N LEU A 68 2.60 10.02 2.57
CA LEU A 68 2.69 8.56 2.74
C LEU A 68 3.77 8.15 3.75
N ASP A 69 4.90 8.86 3.81
CA ASP A 69 5.97 8.63 4.80
C ASP A 69 5.53 9.03 6.23
N GLU A 70 4.60 9.96 6.38
CA GLU A 70 4.04 10.44 7.66
C GLU A 70 2.96 9.52 8.28
N LEU A 71 2.49 8.52 7.53
CA LEU A 71 1.44 7.60 8.01
C LEU A 71 1.90 6.70 9.17
N GLU A 72 3.19 6.70 9.55
CA GLU A 72 3.76 5.98 10.71
C GLU A 72 3.19 4.56 10.91
N LEU A 73 3.16 3.78 9.83
CA LEU A 73 2.52 2.47 9.81
C LEU A 73 3.35 1.46 10.61
N SER A 74 2.71 0.78 11.56
CA SER A 74 3.39 -0.18 12.42
C SER A 74 2.66 -1.53 12.44
N GLN A 75 3.40 -2.59 12.81
CA GLN A 75 2.86 -3.96 12.81
C GLN A 75 1.66 -4.13 13.78
N LYS A 76 1.54 -3.28 14.80
CA LYS A 76 0.40 -3.31 15.74
C LYS A 76 -0.92 -2.90 15.06
N ASP A 77 -0.81 -2.16 13.96
CA ASP A 77 -1.93 -1.61 13.19
C ASP A 77 -2.29 -2.51 12.00
N GLU A 78 -1.55 -3.61 11.81
CA GLU A 78 -1.78 -4.60 10.76
C GLU A 78 -3.07 -5.38 11.02
N VAL A 79 -3.91 -5.51 9.99
CA VAL A 79 -5.16 -6.27 10.02
C VAL A 79 -5.15 -7.41 9.01
N LYS A 80 -5.84 -8.50 9.33
CA LYS A 80 -5.85 -9.71 8.49
C LYS A 80 -6.83 -9.65 7.31
N ASP A 81 -7.87 -8.84 7.44
CA ASP A 81 -8.93 -8.65 6.46
C ASP A 81 -9.63 -7.31 6.76
N THR A 82 -10.26 -6.73 5.75
CA THR A 82 -10.93 -5.43 5.81
C THR A 82 -12.44 -5.54 5.87
N GLY A 83 -12.99 -6.76 5.78
CA GLY A 83 -14.40 -7.01 6.03
C GLY A 83 -15.32 -6.11 5.21
N GLY A 84 -15.39 -6.35 3.89
CA GLY A 84 -16.48 -5.89 3.04
C GLY A 84 -16.71 -4.37 3.03
N LEU A 85 -15.73 -3.61 2.54
CA LEU A 85 -15.86 -2.17 2.31
C LEU A 85 -16.59 -1.90 0.98
N VAL A 86 -17.87 -2.22 0.96
CA VAL A 86 -18.75 -2.01 -0.19
C VAL A 86 -19.17 -0.53 -0.22
N GLY A 87 -18.94 0.15 -1.35
CA GLY A 87 -19.41 1.52 -1.59
C GLY A 87 -18.37 2.63 -1.40
N ALA A 88 -17.17 2.34 -0.88
CA ALA A 88 -16.11 3.34 -0.75
C ALA A 88 -15.27 3.46 -2.03
N ASN A 89 -14.81 4.67 -2.35
CA ASN A 89 -13.79 4.88 -3.37
C ASN A 89 -12.49 4.18 -2.94
N THR A 90 -11.86 3.50 -3.89
CA THR A 90 -10.52 2.93 -3.73
C THR A 90 -9.53 3.77 -4.51
N TYR A 91 -8.53 4.31 -3.82
CA TYR A 91 -7.44 5.09 -4.41
C TYR A 91 -6.23 4.18 -4.55
N THR A 92 -5.77 3.97 -5.78
CA THR A 92 -4.57 3.17 -6.07
C THR A 92 -3.44 4.10 -6.51
N LEU A 93 -2.31 4.03 -5.81
CA LEU A 93 -1.11 4.81 -6.09
C LEU A 93 0.06 3.88 -6.43
N ASP A 94 0.43 3.85 -7.70
CA ASP A 94 1.61 3.16 -8.20
C ASP A 94 2.79 4.12 -8.28
N LEU A 95 3.68 4.01 -7.28
CA LEU A 95 4.89 4.81 -7.18
C LEU A 95 5.95 4.20 -8.08
N ASN A 96 6.48 5.03 -8.98
CA ASN A 96 7.46 4.64 -9.99
C ASN A 96 8.72 5.51 -9.90
N ARG A 97 9.84 4.90 -10.29
CA ARG A 97 11.10 5.60 -10.59
C ARG A 97 11.48 5.32 -12.03
N GLY A 98 11.39 6.31 -12.91
CA GLY A 98 11.50 6.11 -14.34
C GLY A 98 10.43 5.12 -14.81
N THR A 99 10.81 4.04 -15.49
CA THR A 99 9.85 2.98 -15.91
C THR A 99 9.67 1.87 -14.89
N LYS A 100 10.36 1.94 -13.75
CA LYS A 100 10.36 0.87 -12.75
C LYS A 100 9.31 1.13 -11.66
N PHE A 101 8.42 0.15 -11.47
CA PHE A 101 7.52 0.08 -10.32
C PHE A 101 8.31 -0.10 -9.02
N VAL A 102 7.96 0.67 -7.99
CA VAL A 102 8.61 0.62 -6.67
C VAL A 102 7.66 0.05 -5.62
N ARG A 103 6.45 0.61 -5.51
CA ARG A 103 5.48 0.23 -4.48
C ARG A 103 4.07 0.66 -4.87
N ARG A 104 3.07 -0.11 -4.44
CA ARG A 104 1.66 0.23 -4.58
C ARG A 104 1.07 0.54 -3.22
N TYR A 105 0.32 1.62 -3.13
CA TYR A 105 -0.60 1.88 -2.03
C TYR A 105 -2.03 1.78 -2.54
N MET A 106 -2.90 1.13 -1.77
CA MET A 106 -4.34 1.16 -2.00
C MET A 106 -5.00 1.69 -0.75
N ILE A 107 -5.75 2.78 -0.87
CA ILE A 107 -6.41 3.46 0.25
C ILE A 107 -7.92 3.33 0.08
N TYR A 108 -8.61 2.97 1.14
CA TYR A 108 -10.07 2.83 1.15
C TYR A 108 -10.61 3.07 2.57
N GLY A 109 -11.28 4.20 2.77
CA GLY A 109 -11.69 4.65 4.11
C GLY A 109 -10.50 4.76 5.06
N ASP A 110 -10.57 4.08 6.21
CA ASP A 110 -9.54 4.12 7.26
C ASP A 110 -8.40 3.11 7.05
N TYR A 111 -8.33 2.48 5.89
CA TYR A 111 -7.39 1.39 5.64
C TYR A 111 -6.45 1.71 4.49
N ILE A 112 -5.22 1.26 4.64
CA ILE A 112 -4.20 1.33 3.60
C ILE A 112 -3.56 -0.03 3.40
N THR A 113 -3.45 -0.45 2.14
CA THR A 113 -2.76 -1.66 1.74
C THR A 113 -1.45 -1.29 1.06
N ILE A 114 -0.37 -1.95 1.46
CA ILE A 114 0.95 -1.78 0.86
C ILE A 114 1.31 -3.05 0.10
N GLY A 115 1.38 -2.94 -1.23
CA GLY A 115 1.90 -3.98 -2.11
C GLY A 115 3.40 -3.76 -2.36
N LYS A 116 4.24 -4.68 -1.89
CA LYS A 116 5.67 -4.72 -2.25
C LYS A 116 5.95 -5.67 -3.43
N GLU A 117 5.17 -6.74 -3.58
CA GLU A 117 5.27 -7.73 -4.66
C GLU A 117 3.88 -8.25 -5.07
N LYS A 118 3.73 -8.85 -6.27
CA LYS A 118 2.44 -9.23 -6.88
C LYS A 118 1.48 -10.02 -5.96
N ASN A 119 1.99 -10.71 -4.93
CA ASN A 119 1.20 -11.56 -4.04
C ASN A 119 1.40 -11.28 -2.54
N HIS A 120 2.17 -10.24 -2.17
CA HIS A 120 2.35 -9.86 -0.77
C HIS A 120 1.83 -8.44 -0.54
N GLN A 121 0.68 -8.39 0.11
CA GLN A 121 0.01 -7.18 0.53
C GLN A 121 -0.13 -7.20 2.05
N VAL A 122 0.19 -6.09 2.68
CA VAL A 122 -0.05 -5.89 4.12
C VAL A 122 -1.06 -4.77 4.26
N ILE A 123 -2.06 -4.99 5.12
CA ILE A 123 -3.15 -4.06 5.33
C ILE A 123 -2.98 -3.45 6.71
N TYR A 124 -3.05 -2.12 6.77
CA TYR A 124 -2.98 -1.35 8.01
C TYR A 124 -4.28 -0.57 8.20
N LYS A 125 -4.76 -0.52 9.44
CA LYS A 125 -5.77 0.46 9.85
C LYS A 125 -5.06 1.74 10.30
N VAL A 126 -5.44 2.88 9.77
CA VAL A 126 -4.81 4.18 10.03
C VAL A 126 -5.84 5.11 10.68
N ASN A 127 -5.37 6.14 11.37
CA ASN A 127 -6.25 7.22 11.82
C ASN A 127 -6.92 7.88 10.60
N HIS A 128 -8.25 7.95 10.64
CA HIS A 128 -9.08 8.58 9.61
C HIS A 128 -8.59 9.98 9.25
N GLU A 129 -8.26 10.82 10.23
CA GLU A 129 -7.83 12.22 9.98
C GLU A 129 -6.58 12.30 9.08
N LYS A 130 -5.62 11.39 9.27
CA LYS A 130 -4.39 11.36 8.44
C LYS A 130 -4.65 10.90 7.01
N LEU A 131 -5.62 10.00 6.81
CA LEU A 131 -5.98 9.52 5.49
C LEU A 131 -6.92 10.48 4.75
N ASP A 132 -7.81 11.17 5.48
CA ASP A 132 -8.77 12.12 4.93
C ASP A 132 -8.08 13.29 4.21
N ASP A 133 -7.01 13.86 4.79
CA ASP A 133 -6.23 14.92 4.14
C ASP A 133 -5.56 14.46 2.85
N LEU A 134 -4.99 13.23 2.85
CA LEU A 134 -4.42 12.63 1.64
C LEU A 134 -5.49 12.34 0.60
N MET A 135 -6.64 11.80 1.01
CA MET A 135 -7.77 11.49 0.13
C MET A 135 -8.33 12.75 -0.52
N LYS A 136 -8.53 13.83 0.23
CA LYS A 136 -8.95 15.14 -0.30
C LYS A 136 -7.98 15.67 -1.35
N THR A 137 -6.68 15.59 -1.07
CA THR A 137 -5.64 15.98 -2.04
C THR A 137 -5.78 15.16 -3.33
N LEU A 138 -6.04 13.86 -3.23
CA LEU A 138 -6.21 12.99 -4.40
C LEU A 138 -7.52 13.25 -5.16
N ASP A 139 -8.60 13.59 -4.47
CA ASP A 139 -9.88 13.98 -5.06
C ASP A 139 -9.75 15.31 -5.83
N ASP A 140 -9.15 16.33 -5.23
CA ASP A 140 -8.89 17.63 -5.88
C ASP A 140 -8.08 17.46 -7.18
N LEU A 141 -7.15 16.51 -7.20
CA LEU A 141 -6.36 16.18 -8.39
C LEU A 141 -7.18 15.49 -9.48
N ALA A 142 -8.09 14.60 -9.09
CA ALA A 142 -8.99 13.94 -10.03
C ALA A 142 -9.97 14.93 -10.64
N GLU A 143 -10.52 15.86 -9.86
CA GLU A 143 -11.42 16.90 -10.33
C GLU A 143 -10.72 17.87 -11.30
N ALA A 144 -9.52 18.34 -10.94
CA ALA A 144 -8.77 19.28 -11.77
C ALA A 144 -8.39 18.73 -13.16
N ASP A 145 -8.19 17.40 -13.31
CA ASP A 145 -7.94 16.79 -14.62
C ASP A 145 -9.23 16.63 -15.45
N ASN A 146 -10.34 16.25 -14.81
CA ASN A 146 -11.64 16.15 -15.47
C ASN A 146 -12.08 17.50 -16.07
N ASP A 147 -11.84 18.61 -15.36
CA ASP A 147 -12.13 19.96 -15.85
C ASP A 147 -11.28 20.32 -17.09
N GLN A 148 -10.06 19.80 -17.22
CA GLN A 148 -9.20 20.03 -18.39
C GLN A 148 -9.58 19.18 -19.61
N GLN A 149 -10.26 18.04 -19.41
CA GLN A 149 -10.74 17.18 -20.51
C GLN A 149 -12.11 17.61 -21.06
N GLY A 150 -12.82 18.52 -20.38
CA GLY A 150 -14.16 19.02 -20.74
C GLY A 150 -14.18 20.27 -21.63
N GLU A 151 -13.04 20.87 -21.94
CA GLU A 151 -12.87 22.00 -22.90
C GLU A 151 -12.39 21.52 -24.29
#